data_AF-A0A1A9RMK9-F1
#
_entry.id   AF-A0A1A9RMK9-F1
#
_cell.length_a   1.000
_cell.length_b   1.000
_cell.length_c   1.000
_cell.angle_alpha   90.00
_cell.angle_beta   90.00
_cell.angle_gamma   90.00
#
_symmetry.space_group_name_H-M   'P 1'
#
loop_
_entity.id
_entity.type
_entity.pdbx_description
1 polymer ?
#
loop_
_entity_poly.entity_id
_entity_poly.type
_entity_poly.pdbx_seq_one_letter_code
_entity_poly.pdbx_strand_id
1 'polypeptide(L)'
;MLTPEQETHLRLLLQRQIAQEDYKAAKELIDAGYADGAYRTSRQKGEYGRVLNLLWRGPTISGRRYLEELRQLAQQSEQAAQQRTNNEAEHVGKERFSVQPHSLKPVEKPWHERRTINFVVICVVIYVLQKLVERLL
;
A
#
# COMPACT_ATOMS: atom_id res chain seq x y z
N MET A 1 -4.27 -12.47 -3.58
CA MET A 1 -4.58 -11.57 -2.45
C MET A 1 -3.73 -12.03 -1.29
N LEU A 2 -3.15 -11.10 -0.54
CA LEU A 2 -2.39 -11.44 0.66
C LEU A 2 -3.36 -11.88 1.77
N THR A 3 -2.89 -12.78 2.63
CA THR A 3 -3.59 -13.09 3.88
C THR A 3 -3.28 -12.01 4.93
N PRO A 4 -4.13 -11.82 5.96
CA PRO A 4 -3.87 -10.84 7.01
C PRO A 4 -2.52 -11.03 7.73
N GLU A 5 -2.09 -12.28 7.87
CA GLU A 5 -0.79 -12.64 8.42
C GLU A 5 0.35 -12.17 7.51
N GLN A 6 0.25 -12.41 6.21
CA GLN A 6 1.24 -11.98 5.22
C GLN A 6 1.32 -10.45 5.11
N GLU A 7 0.20 -9.73 5.24
CA GLU A 7 0.19 -8.28 5.31
C GLU A 7 0.94 -7.77 6.55
N THR A 8 0.74 -8.43 7.68
CA THR A 8 1.46 -8.14 8.92
C THR A 8 2.95 -8.39 8.74
N HIS A 9 3.34 -9.54 8.16
CA HIS A 9 4.75 -9.84 7.87
C HIS A 9 5.39 -8.83 6.93
N LEU A 10 4.70 -8.44 5.85
CA LEU A 10 5.16 -7.40 4.94
C LEU A 10 5.40 -6.09 5.69
N ARG A 11 4.43 -5.66 6.53
CA ARG A 11 4.54 -4.44 7.33
C ARG A 11 5.76 -4.49 8.26
N LEU A 12 5.94 -5.59 8.99
CA LEU A 12 7.02 -5.72 9.99
C LEU A 12 8.40 -5.76 9.35
N LEU A 13 8.57 -6.46 8.22
CA LEU A 13 9.88 -6.56 7.55
C LEU A 13 10.34 -5.24 6.91
N LEU A 14 9.41 -4.30 6.68
CA LEU A 14 9.72 -2.94 6.20
C LEU A 14 10.04 -1.96 7.34
N GLN A 15 9.69 -2.31 8.57
CA GLN A 15 9.86 -1.44 9.73
C GLN A 15 11.24 -1.61 10.37
N ARG A 16 11.77 -0.48 10.88
CA ARG A 16 13.02 -0.47 11.65
C ARG A 16 12.83 -0.82 13.12
N GLN A 17 11.64 -0.59 13.66
CA GLN A 17 11.27 -0.86 15.05
C GLN A 17 9.89 -1.50 15.08
N ILE A 18 9.70 -2.44 16.01
CA ILE A 18 8.47 -3.23 16.14
C ILE A 18 7.74 -2.81 17.41
N ALA A 19 6.43 -2.55 17.29
CA ALA A 19 5.57 -2.24 18.43
C ALA A 19 5.24 -3.50 19.25
N GLN A 20 4.89 -3.33 20.53
CA GLN A 20 4.72 -4.46 21.44
C GLN A 20 3.58 -5.40 21.03
N GLU A 21 2.51 -4.85 20.46
CA GLU A 21 1.39 -5.57 19.87
C GLU A 21 1.82 -6.57 18.79
N ASP A 22 2.92 -6.30 18.09
CA ASP A 22 3.41 -7.09 16.98
C ASP A 22 4.52 -8.08 17.37
N TYR A 23 4.87 -8.14 18.65
CA TYR A 23 5.96 -9.02 19.11
C TYR A 23 5.72 -10.50 18.81
N LYS A 24 4.47 -10.93 18.76
CA LYS A 24 4.12 -12.32 18.39
C LYS A 24 4.52 -12.61 16.95
N ALA A 25 4.09 -11.79 16.00
CA ALA A 25 4.42 -11.95 14.58
C ALA A 25 5.91 -11.74 14.31
N ALA A 26 6.56 -10.81 15.01
CA ALA A 26 8.00 -10.64 14.91
C ALA A 26 8.78 -11.86 15.44
N LYS A 27 8.32 -12.50 16.52
CA LYS A 27 8.86 -13.77 17.00
C LYS A 27 8.73 -14.85 15.91
N GLU A 28 7.59 -14.97 15.26
CA GLU A 28 7.36 -15.94 14.20
C GLU A 28 8.34 -15.73 13.03
N LEU A 29 8.57 -14.48 12.62
CA LEU A 29 9.57 -14.15 11.59
C LEU A 29 11.00 -14.48 12.00
N ILE A 30 11.35 -14.31 13.27
CA ILE A 30 12.67 -14.68 13.82
C ILE A 30 12.83 -16.20 13.85
N ASP A 31 11.83 -16.93 14.38
CA ASP A 31 11.85 -18.39 14.47
C ASP A 31 11.90 -19.05 13.08
N ALA A 32 11.25 -18.44 12.09
CA ALA A 32 11.30 -18.87 10.69
C ALA A 32 12.59 -18.47 9.96
N GLY A 33 13.48 -17.69 10.59
CA GLY A 33 14.73 -17.24 9.99
C GLY A 33 14.57 -16.16 8.91
N TYR A 34 13.40 -15.51 8.83
CA TYR A 34 13.16 -14.36 7.95
C TYR A 34 13.62 -13.04 8.57
N ALA A 35 13.78 -13.00 9.89
CA ALA A 35 14.31 -11.84 10.59
C ALA A 35 15.45 -12.23 11.52
N ASP A 36 16.40 -11.32 11.69
CA ASP A 36 17.43 -11.43 12.72
C ASP A 36 16.97 -10.66 13.96
N GLY A 37 17.22 -11.26 15.12
CA GLY A 37 16.76 -10.72 16.38
C GLY A 37 16.82 -11.72 17.52
N ALA A 38 16.43 -11.26 18.69
CA ALA A 38 16.29 -12.07 19.88
C ALA A 38 15.05 -11.63 20.64
N TYR A 39 14.43 -12.53 21.39
CA TYR A 39 13.27 -12.21 22.19
C TYR A 39 13.30 -12.95 23.53
N ARG A 40 12.57 -12.42 24.50
CA ARG A 40 12.36 -13.06 25.80
C ARG A 40 10.88 -13.29 26.03
N THR A 41 10.52 -14.52 26.35
CA THR A 41 9.14 -14.91 26.69
C THR A 41 8.94 -14.97 28.20
N SER A 42 7.70 -14.71 28.63
CA SER A 42 7.27 -14.89 30.02
C SER A 42 7.17 -16.38 30.35
N ARG A 43 7.61 -16.71 31.57
CA ARG A 43 7.45 -18.05 32.17
C ARG A 43 6.38 -18.05 33.28
N GLN A 44 5.70 -16.92 33.49
CA GLN A 44 4.71 -16.79 34.55
C GLN A 44 3.42 -17.54 34.20
N LYS A 45 2.83 -18.22 35.18
CA LYS A 45 1.53 -18.87 35.05
C LYS A 45 0.46 -17.81 34.71
N GLY A 46 -0.22 -17.96 33.57
CA GLY A 46 -1.22 -17.02 33.06
C GLY A 46 -0.73 -16.17 31.87
N GLU A 47 0.58 -15.97 31.72
CA GLU A 47 1.18 -15.24 30.58
C GLU A 47 2.25 -16.08 29.86
N TYR A 48 2.26 -17.40 30.10
CA TYR A 48 3.30 -18.28 29.60
C TYR A 48 3.42 -18.19 28.07
N GLY A 49 4.65 -17.95 27.59
CA GLY A 49 4.94 -17.82 26.16
C GLY A 49 4.71 -16.43 25.57
N ARG A 50 4.13 -15.48 26.32
CA ARG A 50 4.01 -14.08 25.87
C ARG A 50 5.39 -13.45 25.69
N VAL A 51 5.62 -12.78 24.56
CA VAL A 51 6.88 -12.06 24.33
C VAL A 51 6.88 -10.78 25.15
N LEU A 52 7.82 -10.67 26.09
CA LEU A 52 7.97 -9.54 27.00
C LEU A 52 8.90 -8.47 26.44
N ASN A 53 9.96 -8.91 25.75
CA ASN A 53 10.95 -8.02 25.15
C ASN A 53 11.43 -8.61 23.81
N LEU A 54 11.70 -7.72 22.86
CA LEU A 54 12.12 -8.04 21.50
C LEU A 54 13.27 -7.12 21.08
N LEU A 55 14.40 -7.72 20.70
CA LEU A 55 15.47 -7.07 19.98
C LEU A 55 15.31 -7.38 18.50
N TRP A 56 14.88 -6.37 17.73
CA TRP A 56 14.75 -6.46 16.28
C TRP A 56 16.00 -5.94 15.58
N ARG A 57 16.63 -6.75 14.74
CA ARG A 57 17.79 -6.34 13.93
C ARG A 57 17.45 -6.12 12.46
N GLY A 58 16.27 -6.58 12.03
CA GLY A 58 15.77 -6.43 10.67
C GLY A 58 15.77 -7.73 9.87
N PRO A 59 15.42 -7.67 8.58
CA PRO A 59 15.26 -8.84 7.73
C PRO A 59 16.61 -9.48 7.38
N THR A 60 16.65 -10.82 7.42
CA THR A 60 17.78 -11.62 6.92
C THR A 60 17.83 -11.63 5.39
N ILE A 61 18.81 -12.31 4.79
CA ILE A 61 18.84 -12.50 3.33
C ILE A 61 17.59 -13.26 2.85
N SER A 62 17.20 -14.33 3.55
CA SER A 62 15.95 -15.07 3.30
C SER A 62 14.73 -14.18 3.51
N GLY A 63 14.72 -13.36 4.57
CA GLY A 63 13.66 -12.39 4.82
C GLY A 63 13.44 -11.39 3.71
N ARG A 64 14.53 -10.88 3.13
CA ARG A 64 14.45 -9.95 1.99
C ARG A 64 13.89 -10.60 0.73
N ARG A 65 14.21 -11.88 0.49
CA ARG A 65 13.60 -12.64 -0.61
C ARG A 65 12.10 -12.86 -0.38
N TYR A 66 11.75 -13.29 0.83
CA TYR A 66 10.36 -13.47 1.23
C TYR A 66 9.56 -12.17 1.13
N LEU A 67 10.14 -11.04 1.53
CA LEU A 67 9.53 -9.71 1.36
C LEU A 67 9.22 -9.40 -0.11
N GLU A 68 10.13 -9.73 -1.01
CA GLU A 68 9.92 -9.52 -2.45
C GLU A 68 8.81 -10.42 -3.00
N GLU A 69 8.74 -11.68 -2.57
CA GLU A 69 7.63 -12.58 -2.90
C GLU A 69 6.28 -12.01 -2.44
N LEU A 70 6.21 -11.48 -1.21
CA LEU A 70 4.99 -10.84 -0.69
C LEU A 70 4.59 -9.60 -1.51
N ARG A 71 5.56 -8.79 -1.97
CA ARG A 71 5.28 -7.64 -2.84
C ARG A 71 4.72 -8.06 -4.20
N GLN A 72 5.29 -9.10 -4.80
CA GLN A 72 4.80 -9.63 -6.07
C GLN A 72 3.37 -10.16 -5.95
N LEU A 73 3.08 -10.87 -4.86
CA LEU A 73 1.73 -11.38 -4.57
C LEU A 73 0.71 -10.24 -4.37
N ALA A 74 1.11 -9.15 -3.71
CA ALA A 74 0.28 -7.96 -3.57
C ALA A 74 -0.05 -7.35 -4.94
N GLN A 75 0.97 -7.09 -5.76
CA GLN A 75 0.82 -6.47 -7.08
C GLN A 75 -0.04 -7.30 -8.03
N GLN A 76 0.17 -8.62 -8.08
CA GLN A 76 -0.64 -9.51 -8.91
C GLN A 76 -2.13 -9.46 -8.52
N SER A 77 -2.42 -9.31 -7.22
CA SER A 77 -3.80 -9.23 -6.75
C SER A 77 -4.48 -7.93 -7.14
N GLU A 78 -3.76 -6.82 -7.13
CA GLU A 78 -4.25 -5.51 -7.58
C GLU A 78 -4.51 -5.51 -9.09
N GLN A 79 -3.58 -6.07 -9.88
CA GLN A 79 -3.72 -6.17 -11.34
C GLN A 79 -4.91 -7.05 -11.73
N ALA A 80 -5.11 -8.19 -11.06
CA ALA A 80 -6.25 -9.06 -11.31
C ALA A 80 -7.59 -8.37 -10.96
N ALA A 81 -7.62 -7.56 -9.89
CA ALA A 81 -8.81 -6.78 -9.53
C ALA A 81 -9.12 -5.71 -10.58
N GLN A 82 -8.10 -4.98 -11.04
CA GLN A 82 -8.24 -3.94 -12.08
C GLN A 82 -8.67 -4.51 -13.43
N GLN A 83 -8.15 -5.68 -13.82
CA GLN A 83 -8.58 -6.36 -15.06
C GLN A 83 -10.06 -6.77 -14.99
N ARG A 84 -10.53 -7.26 -13.84
CA ARG A 84 -11.96 -7.59 -13.67
C ARG A 84 -12.85 -6.36 -13.82
N THR A 85 -12.51 -5.26 -13.17
CA THR A 85 -13.29 -4.02 -13.29
C THR A 85 -13.29 -3.46 -14.71
N ASN A 86 -12.17 -3.58 -15.43
CA ASN A 86 -12.08 -3.14 -16.82
C ASN A 86 -12.92 -4.01 -17.75
N ASN A 87 -12.90 -5.34 -17.57
CA ASN A 87 -13.70 -6.27 -18.37
C ASN A 87 -15.21 -6.11 -18.11
N GLU A 88 -15.63 -5.84 -16.87
CA GLU A 88 -17.02 -5.52 -16.54
C GLU A 88 -17.47 -4.19 -17.16
N ALA A 89 -16.61 -3.16 -17.14
CA ALA A 89 -16.90 -1.88 -17.82
C ALA A 89 -17.02 -2.04 -19.34
N GLU A 90 -16.20 -2.90 -19.96
CA GLU A 90 -16.27 -3.19 -21.40
C GLU A 90 -17.51 -4.00 -21.77
N HIS A 91 -17.95 -4.95 -20.93
CA HIS A 91 -19.18 -5.72 -21.14
C HIS A 91 -20.45 -4.86 -20.99
N VAL A 92 -20.53 -4.03 -19.95
CA VAL A 92 -21.67 -3.09 -19.75
C VAL A 92 -21.73 -2.03 -20.85
N GLY A 93 -20.57 -1.63 -21.41
CA GLY A 93 -20.50 -0.75 -22.57
C GLY A 93 -21.03 -1.41 -23.86
N LYS A 94 -20.76 -2.71 -24.05
CA LYS A 94 -21.23 -3.47 -25.22
C LYS A 94 -22.73 -3.78 -25.18
N GLU A 95 -23.31 -4.08 -24.01
CA GLU A 95 -24.74 -4.36 -23.91
C GLU A 95 -25.64 -3.13 -24.15
N ARG A 96 -25.11 -1.91 -23.97
CA ARG A 96 -25.84 -0.66 -24.26
C ARG A 96 -25.72 -0.18 -25.71
N PHE A 97 -24.94 -0.85 -26.55
CA PHE A 97 -24.61 -0.40 -27.91
C PHE A 97 -25.24 -1.24 -29.05
N SER A 98 -26.19 -2.13 -28.73
CA SER A 98 -26.88 -2.96 -29.74
C SER A 98 -28.19 -2.37 -30.29
N VAL A 99 -28.50 -1.09 -30.02
CA VAL A 99 -29.62 -0.41 -30.69
C VAL A 99 -29.10 0.87 -31.34
N GLN A 100 -28.53 0.75 -32.54
CA GLN A 100 -28.40 1.90 -33.43
C GLN A 100 -29.76 2.22 -34.05
N PRO A 101 -30.08 3.52 -34.15
CA PRO A 101 -30.33 4.05 -35.47
C PRO A 101 -29.34 5.17 -35.81
N HIS A 102 -29.19 5.37 -37.10
CA HIS A 102 -28.12 6.06 -37.79
C HIS A 102 -27.90 7.53 -37.40
N SER A 103 -26.66 7.96 -37.69
CA SER A 103 -26.19 9.33 -37.95
C SER A 103 -25.93 10.22 -36.73
N LEU A 104 -24.65 10.50 -36.47
CA LEU A 104 -24.06 11.85 -36.50
C LEU A 104 -22.53 11.76 -36.25
N LYS A 105 -21.80 12.67 -36.88
CA LYS A 105 -20.35 12.73 -37.11
C LYS A 105 -19.49 12.53 -35.84
N PRO A 106 -18.24 12.00 -35.96
CA PRO A 106 -17.32 11.92 -34.84
C PRO A 106 -16.79 13.32 -34.55
N VAL A 107 -17.21 13.92 -33.43
CA VAL A 107 -16.49 15.05 -32.85
C VAL A 107 -15.40 14.46 -31.96
N GLU A 108 -14.16 14.52 -32.45
CA GLU A 108 -12.96 14.30 -31.64
C GLU A 108 -13.00 15.25 -30.43
N LYS A 109 -13.02 14.70 -29.22
CA LYS A 109 -12.84 15.48 -28.00
C LYS A 109 -11.34 15.53 -27.69
N PRO A 110 -10.71 16.71 -27.64
CA PRO A 110 -9.29 16.82 -27.33
C PRO A 110 -9.00 16.45 -25.87
N TRP A 111 -7.91 15.72 -25.69
CA TRP A 111 -7.39 15.09 -24.47
C TRP A 111 -6.88 16.06 -23.36
N HIS A 112 -7.45 17.25 -23.21
CA HIS A 112 -6.91 18.27 -22.30
C HIS A 112 -7.93 18.78 -21.28
N GLU A 113 -8.27 17.97 -20.26
CA GLU A 113 -9.01 18.53 -19.11
C GLU A 113 -8.83 17.77 -17.79
N ARG A 114 -7.58 17.55 -17.36
CA ARG A 114 -7.27 17.10 -15.98
C ARG A 114 -6.14 17.86 -15.28
N ARG A 115 -5.73 19.03 -15.78
CA ARG A 115 -4.57 19.77 -15.22
C ARG A 115 -4.86 21.18 -14.71
N THR A 116 -6.12 21.59 -14.61
CA THR A 116 -6.46 22.97 -14.23
C THR A 116 -6.66 23.16 -12.72
N ILE A 117 -7.12 22.12 -12.00
CA ILE A 117 -7.49 22.28 -10.57
C ILE A 117 -6.25 22.41 -9.67
N ASN A 118 -5.16 21.68 -9.95
CA ASN A 118 -3.94 21.78 -9.14
C ASN A 118 -3.19 23.11 -9.30
N PHE A 119 -3.35 23.82 -10.42
CA PHE A 119 -2.63 25.07 -10.68
C PHE A 119 -3.16 26.23 -9.83
N VAL A 120 -4.49 26.30 -9.64
CA VAL A 120 -5.11 27.38 -8.84
C VAL A 120 -4.70 27.28 -7.37
N VAL A 121 -4.65 26.07 -6.81
CA VAL A 121 -4.23 25.85 -5.41
C VAL A 121 -2.76 26.26 -5.21
N ILE A 122 -1.88 25.90 -6.15
CA ILE A 122 -0.46 26.25 -6.08
C ILE A 122 -0.27 27.78 -6.15
N CYS A 123 -0.98 28.48 -7.03
CA CYS A 123 -0.89 29.94 -7.13
C CYS A 123 -1.34 30.66 -5.85
N VAL A 124 -2.42 30.21 -5.20
CA VAL A 124 -2.90 30.81 -3.94
C VAL A 124 -1.89 30.61 -2.81
N VAL A 125 -1.28 29.41 -2.71
CA VAL A 125 -0.25 29.12 -1.70
C VAL A 125 0.99 29.99 -1.91
N ILE A 126 1.47 30.14 -3.15
CA ILE A 126 2.60 31.00 -3.48
C ILE A 126 2.29 32.46 -3.16
N TYR A 127 1.09 32.95 -3.51
CA TYR A 127 0.68 34.32 -3.22
C TYR A 127 0.65 34.62 -1.71
N VAL A 128 0.10 33.70 -0.91
CA VAL A 128 0.08 33.84 0.56
C VAL A 128 1.48 33.83 1.14
N LEU A 129 2.37 32.96 0.64
CA LEU A 129 3.77 32.92 1.09
C LEU A 129 4.53 34.21 0.75
N GLN A 130 4.36 34.74 -0.47
CA GLN A 130 4.96 36.03 -0.85
C GLN A 130 4.47 37.17 0.05
N LYS A 131 3.17 37.23 0.31
CA LYS A 131 2.59 38.26 1.19
C LYS A 131 3.04 38.16 2.64
N LEU A 132 3.35 36.95 3.11
CA LEU A 132 3.86 36.74 4.47
C LEU A 132 5.32 37.21 4.61
N VAL A 133 6.15 36.96 3.59
CA VAL A 133 7.55 37.39 3.56
C VAL A 133 7.68 38.91 3.51
N GLU A 134 6.85 39.61 2.71
CA GLU A 134 6.81 41.08 2.69
C GLU A 134 6.45 41.73 4.04
N ARG A 135 5.78 41.01 4.95
CA ARG A 135 5.42 41.52 6.29
C ARG A 135 6.49 41.26 7.35
N LEU A 136 7.47 40.41 7.06
CA LEU A 136 8.52 39.98 7.98
C LEU A 136 9.87 40.67 7.70
N LEU A 137 9.99 41.34 6.56
CA LEU A 137 11.07 42.26 6.19
C LEU A 137 10.64 43.71 6.43
#